data_AF-A0AAV4CL14-F1
#
_entry.id   AF-A0AAV4CL14-F1
#
_cell.length_a   1.000
_cell.length_b   1.000
_cell.length_c   1.000
_cell.angle_alpha   90.00
_cell.angle_beta   90.00
_cell.angle_gamma   90.00
#
_symmetry.space_group_name_H-M   'P 1'
#
loop_
_entity.id
_entity.type
_entity.pdbx_description
1 polymer ?
#
loop_
_entity_poly.entity_id
_entity_poly.type
_entity_poly.pdbx_seq_one_letter_code
_entity_poly.pdbx_strand_id
1 'polypeptide(L)'
;MKPVKASNAITEVNVKWWNQDPGVWNINETCESFKCYNGGECKMVKSRPRCACTPAFEGNTCSRQVKYGIHPSMEGDGFIRLPKERLNVKRFTLKLVFRPEALSGLLLFVSKHRSGFFSITLKHGLVFIRYGSEFAENKIKLPNKIRNQEWNTLIITRENGITKARLNYGDIVPLVSRSIVK
;
A
#
# COMPACT_ATOMS: atom_id res chain seq x y z
N MET A 1 -29.31 4.73 -14.25
CA MET A 1 -29.30 3.88 -13.04
C MET A 1 -28.65 4.68 -11.92
N LYS A 2 -29.31 4.76 -10.76
CA LYS A 2 -29.09 5.76 -9.70
C LYS A 2 -27.78 5.53 -8.91
N PRO A 3 -27.20 6.59 -8.30
CA PRO A 3 -25.87 6.56 -7.71
C PRO A 3 -25.85 5.92 -6.32
N VAL A 4 -24.75 5.23 -5.99
CA VAL A 4 -24.40 4.88 -4.61
C VAL A 4 -23.67 6.08 -4.02
N LYS A 5 -24.30 6.74 -3.03
CA LYS A 5 -23.64 7.71 -2.15
C LYS A 5 -22.64 6.96 -1.26
N ALA A 6 -21.37 7.33 -1.33
CA ALA A 6 -20.43 7.10 -0.24
C ALA A 6 -19.88 8.47 0.19
N SER A 7 -20.49 9.02 1.23
CA SER A 7 -19.98 10.14 2.01
C SER A 7 -18.75 9.67 2.81
N ASN A 8 -17.71 10.51 2.81
CA ASN A 8 -16.46 10.38 3.56
C ASN A 8 -15.44 9.42 2.93
N ALA A 9 -14.39 9.98 2.30
CA ALA A 9 -13.23 9.22 1.86
C ALA A 9 -12.43 8.75 3.09
N ILE A 10 -12.83 7.62 3.63
CA ILE A 10 -12.07 6.79 4.56
C ILE A 10 -11.52 5.65 3.72
N THR A 11 -10.21 5.61 3.45
CA THR A 11 -9.57 4.38 3.00
C THR A 11 -8.86 3.75 4.20
N GLU A 12 -9.65 3.03 4.98
CA GLU A 12 -9.15 1.99 5.87
C GLU A 12 -8.54 0.88 5.04
N VAL A 13 -7.25 0.60 5.22
CA VAL A 13 -6.60 -0.59 4.66
C VAL A 13 -6.36 -1.58 5.81
N ASN A 14 -7.41 -2.04 6.50
CA ASN A 14 -7.26 -2.98 7.61
C ASN A 14 -6.82 -4.36 7.11
N VAL A 15 -5.53 -4.56 6.87
CA VAL A 15 -5.04 -5.81 6.30
C VAL A 15 -4.76 -6.82 7.43
N LYS A 16 -4.93 -8.12 7.16
CA LYS A 16 -4.55 -9.25 8.03
C LYS A 16 -4.48 -10.48 7.12
N TRP A 17 -3.30 -10.96 6.71
CA TRP A 17 -3.06 -12.38 6.32
C TRP A 17 -1.57 -12.70 6.40
N TRP A 18 -1.19 -13.64 7.30
CA TRP A 18 -0.71 -15.00 7.03
C TRP A 18 -0.91 -15.74 8.37
N ASN A 19 -1.84 -16.69 8.43
CA ASN A 19 -1.49 -17.92 9.15
C ASN A 19 -0.85 -18.76 8.06
N GLN A 20 0.48 -18.77 8.01
CA GLN A 20 1.17 -19.83 7.28
C GLN A 20 0.84 -21.11 8.05
N ASP A 21 -0.15 -21.86 7.59
CA ASP A 21 -0.04 -23.31 7.77
C ASP A 21 1.10 -23.73 6.83
N PRO A 22 2.16 -24.39 7.34
CA PRO A 22 3.24 -24.88 6.51
C PRO A 22 2.71 -26.04 5.67
N GLY A 23 2.02 -25.70 4.57
CA GLY A 23 1.59 -26.67 3.58
C GLY A 23 2.81 -27.32 2.95
N VAL A 24 2.80 -28.65 2.88
CA VAL A 24 3.79 -29.46 2.17
C VAL A 24 3.74 -29.08 0.69
N TRP A 25 4.83 -28.54 0.14
CA TRP A 25 4.90 -28.12 -1.26
C TRP A 25 5.61 -29.18 -2.11
N ASN A 26 4.93 -29.71 -3.11
CA ASN A 26 5.54 -30.59 -4.10
C ASN A 26 6.31 -29.75 -5.14
N ILE A 27 7.62 -29.98 -5.25
CA ILE A 27 8.53 -29.21 -6.12
C ILE A 27 8.34 -29.45 -7.63
N ASN A 28 7.43 -30.34 -8.03
CA ASN A 28 7.17 -30.70 -9.43
C ASN A 28 5.82 -30.19 -9.95
N GLU A 29 5.10 -29.35 -9.21
CA GLU A 29 3.81 -28.83 -9.67
C GLU A 29 4.00 -27.83 -10.82
N THR A 30 3.16 -27.94 -11.86
CA THR A 30 3.05 -26.98 -12.96
C THR A 30 1.64 -26.40 -13.00
N CYS A 31 1.40 -25.37 -13.82
CA CYS A 31 0.04 -24.87 -14.03
C CYS A 31 -0.90 -25.86 -14.75
N GLU A 32 -0.37 -26.96 -15.28
CA GLU A 32 -1.18 -28.05 -15.83
C GLU A 32 -1.78 -28.92 -14.71
N SER A 33 -1.03 -29.13 -13.62
CA SER A 33 -1.48 -29.91 -12.45
C SER A 33 -2.09 -29.05 -11.34
N PHE A 34 -1.76 -27.76 -11.28
CA PHE A 34 -2.17 -26.86 -10.20
C PHE A 34 -3.43 -26.07 -10.58
N LYS A 35 -4.54 -26.35 -9.91
CA LYS A 35 -5.85 -25.78 -10.24
C LYS A 35 -6.18 -24.52 -9.44
N CYS A 36 -6.58 -23.48 -10.16
CA CYS A 36 -7.19 -22.27 -9.60
C CYS A 36 -8.72 -22.33 -9.73
N TYR A 37 -9.43 -21.95 -8.67
CA TYR A 37 -10.88 -21.88 -8.61
C TYR A 37 -11.38 -20.45 -8.82
N ASN A 38 -12.70 -20.28 -8.98
CA ASN A 38 -13.39 -18.99 -9.00
C ASN A 38 -12.84 -17.97 -10.01
N GLY A 39 -12.43 -18.47 -11.18
CA GLY A 39 -11.91 -17.65 -12.28
C GLY A 39 -10.47 -17.16 -12.05
N GLY A 40 -9.75 -17.69 -11.06
CA GLY A 40 -8.33 -17.42 -10.88
C GLY A 40 -7.49 -17.98 -12.03
N GLU A 41 -6.42 -17.26 -12.41
CA GLU A 41 -5.51 -17.63 -13.49
C GLU A 41 -4.23 -18.25 -12.90
N CYS A 42 -3.80 -19.42 -13.38
CA CYS A 42 -2.53 -20.00 -12.94
C CYS A 42 -1.34 -19.36 -13.68
N LYS A 43 -0.31 -18.96 -12.94
CA LYS A 43 0.94 -18.42 -13.48
C LYS A 43 2.15 -19.09 -12.84
N MET A 44 3.19 -19.31 -13.63
CA MET A 44 4.49 -19.76 -13.11
C MET A 44 5.28 -18.55 -12.61
N VAL A 45 5.53 -18.49 -11.30
CA VAL A 45 6.30 -17.44 -10.63
C VAL A 45 7.48 -18.10 -9.91
N LYS A 46 8.72 -17.71 -10.26
CA LYS A 46 9.96 -18.33 -9.73
C LYS A 46 9.93 -19.86 -9.81
N SER A 47 9.51 -20.38 -10.97
CA SER A 47 9.40 -21.82 -11.25
C SER A 47 8.39 -22.57 -10.37
N ARG A 48 7.38 -21.88 -9.82
CA ARG A 48 6.28 -22.50 -9.06
C ARG A 48 4.93 -22.00 -9.56
N PRO A 49 3.90 -22.85 -9.64
CA PRO A 49 2.57 -22.43 -10.02
C PRO A 49 1.93 -21.64 -8.89
N ARG A 50 1.26 -20.55 -9.23
CA ARG A 50 0.53 -19.69 -8.31
C ARG A 50 -0.76 -19.21 -8.97
N CYS A 51 -1.81 -19.08 -8.17
CA CYS A 51 -3.06 -18.52 -8.65
C CYS A 51 -3.11 -17.00 -8.49
N ALA A 52 -3.36 -16.30 -9.59
CA ALA A 52 -3.81 -14.92 -9.59
C ALA A 52 -5.32 -14.89 -9.38
N CYS A 53 -5.76 -14.68 -8.14
CA CYS A 53 -7.18 -14.72 -7.79
C CYS A 53 -7.96 -13.50 -8.28
N THR A 54 -9.23 -13.72 -8.60
CA THR A 54 -10.16 -12.63 -8.83
C THR A 54 -10.45 -11.89 -7.51
N PRO A 55 -10.81 -10.59 -7.57
CA PRO A 55 -11.00 -9.72 -6.41
C PRO A 55 -11.80 -10.30 -5.22
N ALA A 56 -12.80 -11.15 -5.47
CA ALA A 56 -13.67 -11.69 -4.42
C ALA A 56 -13.14 -12.97 -3.74
N PHE A 57 -11.98 -13.50 -4.15
CA PHE A 57 -11.48 -14.81 -3.73
C PHE A 57 -10.00 -14.79 -3.31
N GLU A 58 -9.64 -15.70 -2.40
CA GLU A 58 -8.33 -15.80 -1.77
C GLU A 58 -7.91 -17.27 -1.51
N GLY A 59 -6.67 -17.44 -1.03
CA GLY A 59 -6.02 -18.73 -0.80
C GLY A 59 -5.21 -19.22 -2.00
N ASN A 60 -4.36 -20.24 -1.79
CA ASN A 60 -3.42 -20.74 -2.81
C ASN A 60 -4.08 -21.15 -4.13
N THR A 61 -5.33 -21.60 -4.06
CA THR A 61 -6.13 -22.03 -5.20
C THR A 61 -7.34 -21.13 -5.45
N CYS A 62 -7.45 -19.97 -4.80
CA CYS A 62 -8.61 -19.06 -4.89
C CYS A 62 -9.96 -19.71 -4.50
N SER A 63 -9.95 -20.78 -3.71
CA SER A 63 -11.16 -21.52 -3.33
C SER A 63 -11.99 -20.80 -2.25
N ARG A 64 -11.39 -19.89 -1.49
CA ARG A 64 -12.03 -19.21 -0.37
C ARG A 64 -12.53 -17.84 -0.80
N GLN A 65 -13.77 -17.50 -0.46
CA GLN A 65 -14.28 -16.15 -0.68
C GLN A 65 -13.69 -15.19 0.36
N VAL A 66 -13.28 -14.02 -0.09
CA VAL A 66 -12.76 -12.94 0.76
C VAL A 66 -13.90 -12.45 1.67
N LYS A 67 -13.81 -12.76 2.97
CA LYS A 67 -14.83 -12.38 3.97
C LYS A 67 -14.72 -10.93 4.44
N TYR A 68 -13.54 -10.31 4.26
CA TYR A 68 -13.23 -8.94 4.66
C TYR A 68 -12.38 -8.30 3.56
N GLY A 69 -12.67 -7.05 3.18
CA GLY A 69 -12.22 -6.38 1.96
C GLY A 69 -10.84 -6.74 1.41
N ILE A 70 -10.70 -6.69 0.08
CA ILE A 70 -9.51 -7.14 -0.66
C ILE A 70 -8.22 -6.51 -0.12
N HIS A 71 -7.25 -7.38 0.16
CA HIS A 71 -5.94 -7.07 0.72
C HIS A 71 -4.85 -7.49 -0.27
N PRO A 72 -4.61 -6.71 -1.33
CA PRO A 72 -3.62 -7.05 -2.34
C PRO A 72 -2.22 -7.13 -1.72
N SER A 73 -1.59 -8.30 -1.84
CA SER A 73 -0.16 -8.48 -1.57
C SER A 73 0.64 -8.23 -2.84
N MET A 74 1.84 -7.68 -2.70
CA MET A 74 2.70 -7.33 -3.83
C MET A 74 4.11 -7.80 -3.50
N GLU A 75 4.61 -8.80 -4.21
CA GLU A 75 5.97 -9.33 -4.02
C GLU A 75 7.03 -8.54 -4.82
N GLY A 76 6.73 -7.26 -5.10
CA GLY A 76 7.58 -6.36 -5.88
C GLY A 76 7.30 -6.32 -7.39
N ASP A 77 6.28 -7.05 -7.86
CA ASP A 77 5.98 -7.26 -9.28
C ASP A 77 4.65 -6.63 -9.77
N GLY A 78 4.00 -5.84 -8.93
CA GLY A 78 2.70 -5.22 -9.26
C GLY A 78 2.57 -3.77 -8.79
N PHE A 79 1.46 -3.13 -9.18
CA PHE A 79 0.98 -1.89 -8.58
C PHE A 79 -0.55 -1.84 -8.58
N ILE A 80 -1.11 -1.13 -7.60
CA ILE A 80 -2.53 -0.79 -7.59
C ILE A 80 -2.66 0.64 -8.07
N ARG A 81 -3.44 0.84 -9.14
CA ARG A 81 -3.78 2.16 -9.63
C ARG A 81 -5.13 2.58 -9.06
N LEU A 82 -5.13 3.53 -8.14
CA LEU A 82 -6.36 4.11 -7.62
C LEU A 82 -7.01 5.01 -8.68
N PRO A 83 -8.36 5.12 -8.67
CA PRO A 83 -9.05 6.07 -9.54
C PRO A 83 -8.54 7.49 -9.28
N LYS A 84 -8.62 8.36 -10.29
CA LYS A 84 -8.28 9.77 -10.12
C LYS A 84 -9.41 10.48 -9.37
N GLU A 85 -9.47 10.33 -8.05
CA GLU A 85 -10.31 11.20 -7.24
C GLU A 85 -9.67 12.59 -7.10
N ARG A 86 -10.50 13.63 -7.10
CA ARG A 86 -10.05 14.99 -6.78
C ARG A 86 -9.89 15.11 -5.26
N LEU A 87 -8.67 14.88 -4.76
CA LEU A 87 -8.33 15.24 -3.39
C LEU A 87 -8.52 16.74 -3.20
N ASN A 88 -9.24 17.13 -2.14
CA ASN A 88 -9.32 18.53 -1.76
C ASN A 88 -7.95 18.97 -1.20
N VAL A 89 -7.20 19.69 -2.03
CA VAL A 89 -5.86 20.19 -1.69
C VAL A 89 -5.82 21.12 -0.46
N LYS A 90 -6.97 21.65 -0.01
CA LYS A 90 -7.05 22.46 1.23
C LYS A 90 -7.22 21.60 2.48
N ARG A 91 -7.94 20.48 2.39
CA ARG A 91 -8.23 19.59 3.53
C ARG A 91 -8.36 18.14 3.07
N PHE A 92 -7.52 17.26 3.60
CA PHE A 92 -7.62 15.82 3.34
C PHE A 92 -7.03 15.01 4.47
N THR A 93 -7.45 13.75 4.55
CA THR A 93 -6.81 12.71 5.37
C THR A 93 -6.48 11.54 4.47
N LEU A 94 -5.21 11.18 4.41
CA LEU A 94 -4.71 9.96 3.79
C LEU A 94 -4.36 8.97 4.90
N LYS A 95 -5.05 7.85 4.97
CA LYS A 95 -4.75 6.75 5.88
C LYS A 95 -4.24 5.58 5.05
N LEU A 96 -3.00 5.18 5.28
CA LEU A 96 -2.39 3.99 4.69
C LEU A 96 -2.13 2.98 5.80
N VAL A 97 -2.64 1.77 5.64
CA VAL A 97 -2.39 0.69 6.58
C VAL A 97 -1.73 -0.46 5.82
N PHE A 98 -0.59 -0.93 6.31
CA PHE A 98 0.29 -1.83 5.57
C PHE A 98 1.06 -2.76 6.50
N ARG A 99 1.43 -3.95 6.01
CA ARG A 99 2.29 -4.92 6.68
C ARG A 99 3.48 -5.20 5.77
N PRO A 100 4.66 -4.66 6.09
CA PRO A 100 5.82 -4.79 5.25
C PRO A 100 6.45 -6.18 5.43
N GLU A 101 6.74 -6.86 4.33
CA GLU A 101 7.63 -8.03 4.31
C GLU A 101 9.10 -7.65 4.10
N ALA A 102 9.31 -6.49 3.49
CA ALA A 102 10.62 -5.88 3.28
C ALA A 102 10.71 -4.53 4.01
N LEU A 103 11.89 -4.24 4.56
CA LEU A 103 12.16 -2.98 5.26
C LEU A 103 12.42 -1.79 4.32
N SER A 104 12.43 -2.03 3.01
CA SER A 104 12.66 -1.01 1.98
C SER A 104 11.72 -1.25 0.79
N GLY A 105 11.15 -0.17 0.24
CA GLY A 105 10.21 -0.26 -0.87
C GLY A 105 9.40 1.02 -1.09
N LEU A 106 8.57 1.02 -2.13
CA LEU A 106 7.62 2.09 -2.43
C LEU A 106 6.23 1.72 -1.89
N LEU A 107 5.61 2.61 -1.13
CA LEU A 107 4.25 2.41 -0.60
C LEU A 107 3.19 3.17 -1.40
N LEU A 108 3.50 4.41 -1.81
CA LEU A 108 2.60 5.24 -2.59
C LEU A 108 3.40 6.17 -3.49
N PHE A 109 2.96 6.33 -4.72
CA PHE A 109 3.45 7.35 -5.64
C PHE A 109 2.28 8.05 -6.34
N VAL A 110 2.28 9.37 -6.30
CA VAL A 110 1.31 10.22 -6.98
C VAL A 110 2.09 11.27 -7.75
N SER A 111 1.80 11.42 -9.04
CA SER A 111 2.35 12.50 -9.84
C SER A 111 1.31 13.03 -10.81
N LYS A 112 1.33 14.34 -11.00
CA LYS A 112 0.69 15.00 -12.14
C LYS A 112 1.82 15.49 -13.03
N HIS A 113 1.86 15.02 -14.27
CA HIS A 113 2.90 15.32 -15.24
C HIS A 113 3.27 16.82 -15.24
N ARG A 114 4.56 17.13 -15.02
CA ARG A 114 5.16 18.48 -14.86
C ARG A 114 4.68 19.35 -13.70
N SER A 115 3.67 18.94 -12.93
CA SER A 115 3.18 19.69 -11.75
C SER A 115 3.78 19.21 -10.42
N GLY A 116 4.52 18.10 -10.44
CA GLY A 116 5.22 17.56 -9.28
C GLY A 116 4.82 16.13 -8.90
N PHE A 117 5.39 15.68 -7.79
CA PHE A 117 5.20 14.35 -7.24
C PHE A 117 4.99 14.38 -5.72
N PHE A 118 4.36 13.33 -5.21
CA PHE A 118 4.26 12.99 -3.81
C PHE A 118 4.52 11.48 -3.68
N SER A 119 5.38 11.09 -2.75
CA SER A 119 5.72 9.68 -2.55
C SER A 119 5.93 9.34 -1.09
N ILE A 120 5.58 8.10 -0.75
CA ILE A 120 5.82 7.49 0.56
C ILE A 120 6.64 6.23 0.31
N THR A 121 7.79 6.13 0.96
CA THR A 121 8.75 5.03 0.79
C THR A 121 9.22 4.52 2.14
N LEU A 122 9.65 3.26 2.16
CA LEU A 122 10.38 2.66 3.27
C LEU A 122 11.86 2.59 2.90
N LYS A 123 12.73 2.92 3.86
CA LYS A 123 14.18 2.68 3.76
C LYS A 123 14.70 2.25 5.13
N HIS A 124 15.18 1.01 5.23
CA HIS A 124 15.68 0.40 6.47
C HIS A 124 14.67 0.49 7.64
N GLY A 125 13.39 0.29 7.34
CA GLY A 125 12.29 0.32 8.30
C GLY A 125 11.78 1.73 8.63
N LEU A 126 12.36 2.78 8.07
CA LEU A 126 11.94 4.17 8.30
C LEU A 126 11.05 4.67 7.15
N VAL A 127 10.02 5.43 7.50
CA VAL A 127 9.13 6.07 6.53
C VAL A 127 9.74 7.39 6.04
N PHE A 128 9.87 7.51 4.72
CA PHE A 128 10.25 8.74 4.03
C PHE A 128 9.10 9.27 3.19
N ILE A 129 8.71 10.50 3.44
CA ILE A 129 7.71 11.24 2.66
C ILE A 129 8.46 12.26 1.81
N ARG A 130 8.29 12.20 0.49
CA ARG A 130 8.88 13.15 -0.44
C ARG A 130 7.81 13.83 -1.26
N TYR A 131 7.95 15.12 -1.48
CA TYR A 131 7.07 15.90 -2.35
C TYR A 131 7.82 17.07 -2.95
N GLY A 132 7.48 17.41 -4.19
CA GLY A 132 8.23 18.43 -4.91
C GLY A 132 7.89 18.50 -6.39
N SER A 133 8.61 19.34 -7.11
CA SER A 133 8.59 19.46 -8.56
C SER A 133 9.93 19.04 -9.15
N GLU A 134 10.12 19.28 -10.44
CA GLU A 134 11.41 19.12 -11.11
C GLU A 134 12.50 20.08 -10.59
N PHE A 135 12.11 21.19 -9.95
CA PHE A 135 13.03 22.23 -9.48
C PHE A 135 13.41 22.11 -8.00
N ALA A 136 12.52 21.57 -7.18
CA ALA A 136 12.73 21.49 -5.74
C ALA A 136 12.01 20.29 -5.14
N GLU A 137 12.69 19.56 -4.26
CA GLU A 137 12.11 18.48 -3.48
C GLU A 137 12.24 18.72 -1.97
N ASN A 138 11.19 18.32 -1.25
CA ASN A 138 11.21 18.19 0.20
C ASN A 138 11.24 16.71 0.54
N LYS A 139 12.08 16.35 1.52
CA LYS A 139 12.21 14.98 2.02
C LYS A 139 12.13 15.00 3.53
N ILE A 140 11.16 14.26 4.06
CA ILE A 140 10.87 14.20 5.49
C ILE A 140 10.96 12.76 5.94
N LYS A 141 11.73 12.54 7.00
CA LYS A 141 11.93 11.25 7.65
C LYS A 141 11.10 11.23 8.93
N LEU A 142 10.24 10.23 9.10
CA LEU A 142 9.58 10.02 10.39
C LEU A 142 10.57 9.40 11.39
N PRO A 143 10.50 9.76 12.69
CA PRO A 143 11.50 9.35 13.68
C PRO A 143 11.41 7.85 14.00
N ASN A 144 10.21 7.30 13.95
CA ASN A 144 9.94 5.92 14.36
C ASN A 144 10.05 4.95 13.20
N LYS A 145 10.54 3.74 13.50
CA LYS A 145 10.52 2.61 12.58
C LYS A 145 9.13 1.99 12.50
N ILE A 146 8.86 1.37 11.36
CA ILE A 146 7.74 0.45 11.18
C ILE A 146 7.96 -0.82 12.01
N ARG A 147 6.87 -1.51 12.34
CA ARG A 147 6.88 -2.85 12.91
C ARG A 147 6.99 -3.86 11.77
N ASN A 148 8.07 -4.62 11.74
CA ASN A 148 8.32 -5.58 10.67
C ASN A 148 7.31 -6.73 10.72
N GLN A 149 6.80 -7.17 9.57
CA GLN A 149 5.79 -8.24 9.50
C GLN A 149 4.57 -8.04 10.40
N GLU A 150 4.28 -6.79 10.77
CA GLU A 150 3.13 -6.37 11.57
C GLU A 150 2.37 -5.23 10.89
N TRP A 151 1.13 -5.00 11.32
CA TRP A 151 0.32 -3.89 10.83
C TRP A 151 0.89 -2.55 11.27
N ASN A 152 1.08 -1.67 10.31
CA ASN A 152 1.46 -0.28 10.50
C ASN A 152 0.37 0.62 9.93
N THR A 153 0.14 1.75 10.59
CA THR A 153 -0.82 2.76 10.16
C THR A 153 -0.10 4.09 10.00
N LEU A 154 0.02 4.57 8.77
CA LEU A 154 0.50 5.91 8.46
C LEU A 154 -0.70 6.81 8.16
N ILE A 155 -0.85 7.89 8.93
CA ILE A 155 -1.89 8.89 8.74
C ILE A 155 -1.21 10.19 8.36
N ILE A 156 -1.65 10.79 7.25
CA ILE A 156 -1.25 12.12 6.81
C ILE A 156 -2.51 12.97 6.74
N THR A 157 -2.56 14.03 7.54
CA THR A 157 -3.66 14.99 7.54
C THR A 157 -3.18 16.33 7.03
N ARG A 158 -4.03 17.00 6.27
CA ARG A 158 -3.89 18.40 5.92
C ARG A 158 -5.11 19.14 6.42
N GLU A 159 -4.89 20.09 7.32
CA GLU A 159 -5.94 20.96 7.84
C GLU A 159 -5.40 22.38 7.91
N ASN A 160 -6.19 23.33 7.37
CA ASN A 160 -5.88 24.77 7.40
C ASN A 160 -4.47 25.09 6.89
N GLY A 161 -4.02 24.42 5.82
CA GLY A 161 -2.71 24.64 5.22
C GLY A 161 -1.54 23.92 5.90
N ILE A 162 -1.76 23.33 7.07
CA ILE A 162 -0.75 22.57 7.81
C ILE A 162 -0.88 21.09 7.46
N THR A 163 0.20 20.48 6.99
CA THR A 163 0.25 19.03 6.76
C THR A 163 1.03 18.38 7.90
N LYS A 164 0.51 17.28 8.45
CA LYS A 164 1.16 16.51 9.52
C LYS A 164 1.09 15.02 9.18
N ALA A 165 2.07 14.26 9.65
CA ALA A 165 2.12 12.82 9.50
C ALA A 165 2.30 12.15 10.87
N ARG A 166 1.70 10.98 11.04
CA ARG A 166 1.89 10.13 12.21
C ARG A 166 2.00 8.68 11.78
N LEU A 167 3.03 8.00 12.27
CA LEU A 167 3.19 6.55 12.13
C LEU A 167 2.78 5.87 13.42
N ASN A 168 1.83 4.94 13.33
CA ASN A 168 1.28 4.19 14.45
C ASN A 168 0.82 5.14 15.58
N TYR A 169 1.24 4.87 16.81
CA TYR A 169 1.00 5.70 18.00
C TYR A 169 2.14 6.67 18.29
N GLY A 170 3.04 6.89 17.32
CA GLY A 170 4.19 7.79 17.48
C GLY A 170 3.84 9.27 17.41
N ASP A 171 4.89 10.10 17.43
CA ASP A 171 4.75 11.55 17.40
C ASP A 171 4.14 12.05 16.09
N ILE A 172 3.45 13.19 16.21
CA ILE A 172 2.93 13.93 15.07
C ILE A 172 4.05 14.80 14.50
N VAL A 173 4.45 14.50 13.26
CA VAL A 173 5.52 15.21 12.55
C VAL A 173 4.93 16.19 11.55
N PRO A 174 5.17 17.51 11.68
CA PRO A 174 4.75 18.47 10.67
C PRO A 174 5.55 18.30 9.38
N LEU A 175 4.86 18.29 8.23
CA LEU A 175 5.47 18.21 6.92
C LEU A 175 5.77 19.60 6.37
N VAL A 176 6.71 20.30 7.03
CA VAL A 176 7.16 21.63 6.63
C VAL A 176 8.50 21.53 5.90
N SER A 177 8.68 22.35 4.86
CA SER A 177 9.99 22.55 4.25
C SER A 177 10.90 23.19 5.31
N ARG A 178 11.94 22.47 5.74
CA ARG A 178 13.05 23.13 6.44
C ARG A 178 13.87 23.78 5.34
N SER A 179 13.72 25.09 5.14
CA SER A 179 14.73 25.85 4.39
C SER A 179 16.07 25.57 5.06
N ILE A 180 16.95 24.85 4.37
CA ILE A 180 18.36 24.80 4.74
C ILE A 180 18.87 26.19 4.35
N VAL A 181 18.95 27.08 5.34
CA VAL A 181 19.79 28.26 5.24
C VAL A 181 21.20 27.71 5.05
N LYS A 182 21.70 27.77 3.82
CA LYS A 182 23.12 27.64 3.54
C LYS A 182 23.76 28.99 3.69
#